data_AF-A0A3D2M9X1-F1
#
_entry.id   AF-A0A3D2M9X1-F1
#
_cell.length_a   1.000
_cell.length_b   1.000
_cell.length_c   1.000
_cell.angle_alpha   90.00
_cell.angle_beta   90.00
_cell.angle_gamma   90.00
#
_symmetry.space_group_name_H-M   'P 1'
#
loop_
_entity.id
_entity.type
_entity.pdbx_description
1 polymer ?
#
loop_
_entity_poly.entity_id
_entity_poly.type
_entity_poly.pdbx_seq_one_letter_code
_entity_poly.pdbx_strand_id
1 'polypeptide(L)'
;MHPLLPSLAAACLYAGVTGYQGLRLAQRTVPDKRLLLVLGALALIAHGVSLFIQLLSPSGLHLDFFTASSLIAAAVILLILLALHRMPVENLLLLLFPLGCLTVLFAQFAPSGTAPAISEQPGILAHILFSILAYGMLTIAVFQSLLLLLQDHHLKHKHP
;
A
#
# COMPACT_ATOMS: atom_id res chain seq x y z
N MET A 1 2.69 -22.19 -4.31
CA MET A 1 3.55 -21.11 -4.83
C MET A 1 4.12 -20.36 -3.64
N HIS A 2 5.42 -20.12 -3.55
CA HIS A 2 5.99 -19.37 -2.41
C HIS A 2 5.79 -17.86 -2.63
N PRO A 3 5.33 -17.11 -1.62
CA PRO A 3 5.09 -15.66 -1.75
C PRO A 3 6.38 -14.84 -1.84
N LEU A 4 7.56 -15.45 -1.63
CA LEU A 4 8.86 -14.77 -1.62
C LEU A 4 9.15 -13.98 -2.91
N LEU A 5 8.99 -14.61 -4.08
CA LEU A 5 9.26 -13.97 -5.36
C LEU A 5 8.36 -12.75 -5.61
N PRO A 6 7.01 -12.85 -5.49
CA PRO A 6 6.16 -11.69 -5.68
C PRO A 6 6.38 -10.61 -4.60
N SER A 7 6.66 -10.97 -3.35
CA SER A 7 7.00 -10.02 -2.28
C SER A 7 8.26 -9.20 -2.59
N LEU A 8 9.34 -9.86 -3.01
CA LEU A 8 10.59 -9.19 -3.35
C LEU A 8 10.45 -8.34 -4.61
N ALA A 9 9.74 -8.83 -5.63
CA ALA A 9 9.45 -8.06 -6.83
C ALA A 9 8.67 -6.79 -6.49
N ALA A 10 7.63 -6.88 -5.67
CA ALA A 10 6.86 -5.73 -5.19
C ALA A 10 7.74 -4.74 -4.41
N ALA A 11 8.55 -5.24 -3.47
CA ALA A 11 9.46 -4.40 -2.67
C ALA A 11 10.48 -3.66 -3.54
N CYS A 12 11.13 -4.35 -4.48
CA CYS A 12 12.08 -3.72 -5.40
C CYS A 12 11.41 -2.66 -6.29
N LEU A 13 10.22 -2.94 -6.82
CA LEU A 13 9.48 -1.98 -7.64
C LEU A 13 9.05 -0.75 -6.83
N TYR A 14 8.46 -0.95 -5.63
CA TYR A 14 8.10 0.18 -4.76
C TYR A 14 9.32 1.00 -4.35
N ALA A 15 10.43 0.36 -3.98
CA ALA A 15 11.67 1.06 -3.63
C ALA A 15 12.23 1.84 -4.83
N GLY A 16 12.24 1.24 -6.03
CA GLY A 16 12.70 1.88 -7.26
C GLY A 16 11.86 3.11 -7.63
N VAL A 17 10.54 3.00 -7.57
CA VAL A 17 9.63 4.13 -7.85
C VAL A 17 9.75 5.22 -6.79
N THR A 18 9.85 4.85 -5.51
CA THR A 18 10.08 5.80 -4.41
C THR A 18 11.39 6.55 -4.60
N GLY A 19 12.48 5.84 -4.94
CA GLY A 19 13.78 6.43 -5.22
C GLY A 19 13.73 7.39 -6.41
N TYR A 20 13.08 6.98 -7.52
CA TYR A 20 12.87 7.84 -8.67
C TYR A 20 12.11 9.12 -8.30
N GLN A 21 11.00 9.00 -7.58
CA GLN A 21 10.19 10.14 -7.17
C GLN A 21 10.93 11.05 -6.19
N GLY A 22 11.68 10.48 -5.24
CA GLY A 22 12.51 11.22 -4.30
C GLY A 22 13.66 11.99 -4.96
N LEU A 23 14.34 11.37 -5.94
CA LEU A 23 15.38 12.05 -6.73
C LEU A 23 14.79 13.19 -7.56
N ARG A 24 13.65 12.97 -8.21
CA ARG A 24 12.94 14.02 -8.98
C ARG A 24 12.52 15.19 -8.09
N LEU A 25 12.03 14.90 -6.88
CA LEU A 25 11.68 15.92 -5.88
C LEU A 25 12.91 16.72 -5.43
N ALA A 26 14.03 16.06 -5.15
CA ALA A 26 15.29 16.73 -4.80
C ALA A 26 15.81 17.63 -5.94
N GLN A 27 15.61 17.21 -7.19
CA GLN A 27 15.94 17.97 -8.40
C GLN A 27 14.89 19.05 -8.73
N ARG A 28 13.80 19.17 -7.95
CA ARG A 28 12.65 20.06 -8.23
C ARG A 28 12.04 19.86 -9.63
N THR A 29 12.11 18.63 -10.13
CA THR A 29 11.54 18.24 -11.43
C THR A 29 10.24 17.47 -11.22
N VAL A 30 9.27 17.69 -12.11
CA VAL A 30 7.98 16.98 -12.05
C VAL A 30 8.22 15.52 -12.46
N PRO A 31 7.85 14.53 -11.63
CA PRO A 31 7.98 13.14 -11.99
C PRO A 31 7.04 12.76 -13.14
N ASP A 32 7.47 11.82 -13.98
CA ASP A 32 6.62 11.32 -15.06
C ASP A 32 5.48 10.47 -14.51
N LYS A 33 4.26 11.01 -14.58
CA LYS A 33 3.03 10.37 -14.15
C LYS A 33 2.80 8.99 -14.77
N ARG A 34 3.11 8.81 -16.07
CA ARG A 34 2.89 7.53 -16.76
C ARG A 34 3.81 6.45 -16.19
N LEU A 35 5.06 6.82 -15.92
CA LEU A 35 6.04 5.91 -15.33
C LEU A 35 5.61 5.52 -13.90
N LEU A 36 5.16 6.49 -13.09
CA LEU A 36 4.63 6.20 -11.74
C LEU A 36 3.42 5.25 -11.79
N LEU A 37 2.50 5.45 -12.74
CA LEU A 37 1.33 4.59 -12.92
C LEU A 37 1.70 3.18 -13.34
N VAL A 38 2.56 3.03 -14.36
CA VAL A 38 2.94 1.71 -14.88
C VAL A 38 3.74 0.92 -13.85
N LEU A 39 4.78 1.51 -13.27
CA LEU A 39 5.61 0.82 -12.29
C LEU A 39 4.85 0.59 -10.97
N GLY A 40 4.03 1.55 -10.55
CA GLY A 40 3.17 1.41 -9.37
C GLY A 40 2.13 0.30 -9.56
N ALA A 41 1.52 0.19 -10.73
CA ALA A 41 0.58 -0.90 -11.05
C ALA A 41 1.27 -2.27 -11.06
N LEU A 42 2.48 -2.37 -11.66
CA LEU A 42 3.26 -3.61 -11.64
C LEU A 42 3.65 -4.01 -10.21
N ALA A 43 4.08 -3.05 -9.38
CA ALA A 43 4.40 -3.27 -7.98
C ALA A 43 3.18 -3.79 -7.22
N LEU A 44 2.02 -3.16 -7.44
CA LEU A 44 0.76 -3.52 -6.80
C LEU A 44 0.25 -4.89 -7.23
N ILE A 45 0.40 -5.27 -8.50
CA ILE A 45 0.05 -6.61 -8.97
C ILE A 45 0.91 -7.66 -8.27
N ALA A 46 2.23 -7.45 -8.19
CA ALA A 46 3.12 -8.35 -7.47
C ALA A 46 2.76 -8.42 -5.97
N HIS A 47 2.45 -7.29 -5.36
CA HIS A 47 1.99 -7.19 -3.96
C HIS A 47 0.69 -7.97 -3.74
N GLY A 48 -0.29 -7.80 -4.64
CA GLY A 48 -1.57 -8.51 -4.60
C GLY A 48 -1.43 -10.02 -4.75
N VAL A 49 -0.54 -10.49 -5.65
CA VAL A 49 -0.24 -11.91 -5.79
C VAL A 49 0.41 -12.48 -4.52
N SER A 50 1.34 -11.74 -3.91
CA SER A 50 1.94 -12.13 -2.65
C SER A 50 0.89 -12.26 -1.53
N LEU A 51 0.04 -11.23 -1.39
CA LEU A 51 -1.06 -11.23 -0.40
C LEU A 51 -2.04 -12.37 -0.63
N PHE A 52 -2.40 -12.66 -1.88
CA PHE A 52 -3.30 -13.75 -2.19
C PHE A 52 -2.76 -15.11 -1.72
N ILE A 53 -1.46 -15.34 -1.91
CA ILE A 53 -0.78 -16.56 -1.46
C ILE A 53 -0.67 -16.61 0.07
N GLN A 54 -0.47 -15.46 0.74
CA GLN A 54 -0.33 -15.37 2.19
C GLN A 54 -1.69 -15.48 2.92
N LEU A 55 -2.75 -14.86 2.40
CA LEU A 55 -4.09 -14.85 3.02
C LEU A 55 -4.83 -16.16 2.84
N LEU A 56 -4.77 -16.78 1.65
CA LEU A 56 -5.51 -18.00 1.36
C LEU A 56 -4.64 -19.23 1.66
N SER A 57 -4.85 -19.81 2.84
CA SER A 57 -4.28 -21.10 3.22
C SER A 57 -5.32 -22.21 3.04
N PRO A 58 -4.91 -23.47 2.79
CA PRO A 58 -5.82 -24.62 2.83
C PRO A 58 -6.60 -24.76 4.15
N SER A 59 -6.06 -24.20 5.23
CA SER A 59 -6.65 -24.20 6.57
C SER A 59 -7.60 -23.02 6.85
N GLY A 60 -7.86 -22.15 5.88
CA GLY A 60 -8.71 -20.96 6.03
C GLY A 60 -7.97 -19.64 5.78
N LEU A 61 -8.57 -18.54 6.21
CA LEU A 61 -7.99 -17.21 6.04
C LEU A 61 -6.89 -16.97 7.09
N HIS A 62 -5.66 -16.76 6.64
CA HIS A 62 -4.55 -16.35 7.50
C HIS A 62 -4.51 -14.82 7.52
N LEU A 63 -5.01 -14.22 8.59
CA LEU A 63 -5.07 -12.78 8.76
C LEU A 63 -4.44 -12.42 10.10
N ASP A 64 -3.17 -12.05 10.03
CA ASP A 64 -2.42 -11.50 11.15
C ASP A 64 -2.22 -9.98 11.00
N PHE A 65 -1.55 -9.36 11.96
CA PHE A 65 -1.35 -7.91 11.94
C PHE A 65 -0.58 -7.43 10.69
N PHE A 66 0.44 -8.16 10.26
CA PHE A 66 1.30 -7.75 9.15
C PHE A 66 0.63 -7.95 7.79
N THR A 67 -0.04 -9.08 7.59
CA THR A 67 -0.83 -9.36 6.39
C THR A 67 -2.03 -8.41 6.27
N ALA A 68 -2.70 -8.09 7.38
CA ALA A 68 -3.77 -7.09 7.40
C ALA A 68 -3.27 -5.68 7.05
N SER A 69 -2.15 -5.25 7.64
CA SER A 69 -1.52 -3.96 7.33
C SER A 69 -1.08 -3.87 5.86
N SER A 70 -0.48 -4.95 5.34
CA SER A 70 -0.09 -5.10 3.94
C SER A 70 -1.29 -5.05 3.00
N LEU A 71 -2.41 -5.67 3.37
CA LEU A 71 -3.67 -5.61 2.63
C LEU A 71 -4.24 -4.18 2.57
N ILE A 72 -4.27 -3.48 3.71
CA ILE A 72 -4.72 -2.08 3.78
C ILE A 72 -3.82 -1.18 2.91
N ALA A 73 -2.50 -1.35 3.00
CA ALA A 73 -1.54 -0.60 2.19
C ALA A 73 -1.78 -0.82 0.68
N ALA A 74 -1.92 -2.07 0.24
CA ALA A 74 -2.21 -2.41 -1.14
C ALA A 74 -3.53 -1.78 -1.62
N ALA A 75 -4.58 -1.86 -0.81
CA ALA A 75 -5.89 -1.28 -1.13
C ALA A 75 -5.82 0.26 -1.29
N VAL A 76 -5.08 0.95 -0.42
CA VAL A 76 -4.96 2.41 -0.54
C VAL A 76 -4.08 2.80 -1.72
N ILE A 77 -2.98 2.08 -1.98
CA ILE A 77 -2.16 2.30 -3.18
C ILE A 77 -3.02 2.13 -4.44
N LEU A 78 -3.86 1.10 -4.51
CA LEU A 78 -4.81 0.90 -5.61
C LEU A 78 -5.73 2.11 -5.79
N LEU A 79 -6.36 2.59 -4.71
CA LEU A 79 -7.26 3.74 -4.77
C LEU A 79 -6.55 5.01 -5.23
N ILE A 80 -5.32 5.26 -4.77
CA ILE A 80 -4.55 6.43 -5.19
C ILE A 80 -4.12 6.31 -6.64
N LEU A 81 -3.70 5.13 -7.12
CA LEU A 81 -3.41 4.90 -8.54
C LEU A 81 -4.65 5.15 -9.43
N LEU A 82 -5.84 4.77 -8.96
CA LEU A 82 -7.11 5.09 -9.65
C LEU A 82 -7.41 6.60 -9.60
N ALA A 83 -7.22 7.24 -8.44
CA ALA A 83 -7.44 8.66 -8.25
C ALA A 83 -6.50 9.51 -9.12
N LEU A 84 -5.28 9.04 -9.37
CA LEU A 84 -4.34 9.70 -10.28
C LEU A 84 -4.91 9.93 -11.68
N HIS A 85 -5.84 9.11 -12.15
CA HIS A 85 -6.47 9.33 -13.45
C HIS A 85 -7.32 10.62 -13.48
N ARG A 86 -7.83 11.08 -12.32
CA ARG A 86 -8.72 12.24 -12.20
C ARG A 86 -8.04 13.44 -11.51
N MET A 87 -7.15 13.19 -10.56
CA MET A 87 -6.57 14.22 -9.69
C MET A 87 -5.03 14.08 -9.62
N PRO A 88 -4.27 15.19 -9.60
CA PRO A 88 -2.81 15.17 -9.52
C PRO A 88 -2.32 14.94 -8.08
N VAL A 89 -2.66 13.78 -7.49
CA VAL A 89 -2.31 13.42 -6.10
C VAL A 89 -1.00 12.61 -5.99
N GLU A 90 -0.08 12.83 -6.92
CA GLU A 90 1.17 12.06 -7.09
C GLU A 90 2.08 12.16 -5.86
N ASN A 91 2.05 13.29 -5.16
CA ASN A 91 2.85 13.51 -3.94
C ASN A 91 2.50 12.52 -2.81
N LEU A 92 1.27 12.01 -2.77
CA LEU A 92 0.87 11.02 -1.75
C LEU A 92 1.61 9.68 -1.98
N LEU A 93 1.89 9.33 -3.24
CA LEU A 93 2.59 8.08 -3.57
C LEU A 93 4.02 8.05 -3.03
N LEU A 94 4.65 9.20 -2.84
CA LEU A 94 6.00 9.29 -2.25
C LEU A 94 6.03 8.73 -0.82
N LEU A 95 4.91 8.84 -0.09
CA LEU A 95 4.76 8.25 1.24
C LEU A 95 4.18 6.83 1.18
N LEU A 96 3.23 6.57 0.27
CA LEU A 96 2.53 5.30 0.19
C LEU A 96 3.37 4.16 -0.39
N PHE A 97 4.22 4.42 -1.39
CA PHE A 97 5.10 3.38 -1.95
C PHE A 97 6.13 2.83 -0.95
N PRO A 98 6.86 3.63 -0.15
CA PRO A 98 7.74 3.06 0.88
C PRO A 98 6.94 2.32 1.95
N LEU A 99 5.72 2.77 2.28
CA LEU A 99 4.83 2.05 3.18
C LEU A 99 4.39 0.69 2.59
N GLY A 100 4.07 0.62 1.29
CA GLY A 100 3.81 -0.64 0.59
C GLY A 100 5.02 -1.59 0.59
N CYS A 101 6.22 -1.05 0.39
CA CYS A 101 7.47 -1.81 0.47
C CYS A 101 7.69 -2.40 1.89
N LEU A 102 7.56 -1.58 2.93
CA LEU A 102 7.75 -2.04 4.31
C LEU A 102 6.70 -3.09 4.69
N THR A 103 5.44 -2.85 4.36
CA THR A 103 4.34 -3.77 4.73
C THR A 103 4.43 -5.11 3.99
N VAL A 104 4.82 -5.15 2.71
CA VAL A 104 5.01 -6.42 1.98
C VAL A 104 6.21 -7.20 2.52
N LEU A 105 7.30 -6.52 2.90
CA LEU A 105 8.46 -7.17 3.51
C LEU A 105 8.15 -7.68 4.92
N PHE A 106 7.44 -6.91 5.73
CA PHE A 106 7.01 -7.38 7.05
C PHE A 106 6.05 -8.55 6.95
N ALA A 107 5.07 -8.52 6.05
CA ALA A 107 4.19 -9.68 5.84
C ALA A 107 4.95 -10.94 5.39
N GLN A 108 6.13 -10.78 4.77
CA GLN A 108 6.95 -11.89 4.29
C GLN A 108 7.96 -12.43 5.33
N PHE A 109 8.59 -11.54 6.10
CA PHE A 109 9.72 -11.88 6.97
C PHE A 109 9.44 -11.73 8.46
N ALA A 110 8.39 -10.99 8.84
CA ALA A 110 8.03 -10.90 10.24
C ALA A 110 7.50 -12.26 10.73
N PRO A 111 7.70 -12.58 12.02
CA PRO A 111 7.11 -13.78 12.60
C PRO A 111 5.59 -13.75 12.40
N SER A 112 5.05 -14.77 11.75
CA SER A 112 3.61 -14.96 11.66
C SER A 112 3.03 -14.99 13.08
N GLY A 113 2.02 -14.15 13.32
CA GLY A 113 1.35 -14.13 14.62
C GLY A 113 0.79 -15.51 14.97
N THR A 114 0.67 -15.83 16.25
CA THR A 114 0.01 -17.07 16.74
C THR A 114 -1.51 -17.06 16.54
N ALA A 115 -2.03 -16.19 15.67
CA ALA A 115 -3.44 -16.10 15.36
C ALA A 115 -3.88 -17.40 14.66
N PRO A 116 -4.88 -18.12 15.20
CA PRO A 116 -5.44 -19.28 14.52
C PRO A 116 -5.97 -18.89 13.14
N ALA A 117 -5.82 -19.78 12.16
CA ALA A 117 -6.46 -19.60 10.85
C ALA A 117 -7.97 -19.49 11.06
N ILE A 118 -8.60 -18.48 10.46
CA ILE A 118 -10.03 -18.25 10.57
C ILE A 118 -10.71 -19.19 9.58
N SER A 119 -11.30 -20.26 10.09
CA SER A 119 -12.02 -21.27 9.31
C SER A 119 -13.53 -21.09 9.47
N GLU A 120 -14.03 -19.95 8.99
CA GLU A 120 -15.45 -19.59 9.02
C GLU A 120 -16.08 -19.70 7.63
N GLN A 121 -17.42 -19.57 7.57
CA GLN A 121 -18.12 -19.52 6.28
C GLN A 121 -17.56 -18.39 5.40
N PRO A 122 -17.44 -18.58 4.07
CA PRO A 122 -16.86 -17.59 3.16
C PRO A 122 -17.50 -16.20 3.25
N GLY A 123 -18.81 -16.11 3.54
CA GLY A 123 -19.51 -14.84 3.73
C GLY A 123 -19.03 -14.05 4.96
N ILE A 124 -18.72 -14.74 6.06
CA ILE A 124 -18.19 -14.12 7.29
C ILE A 124 -16.75 -13.66 7.05
N LEU A 125 -15.94 -14.47 6.35
CA LEU A 125 -14.57 -14.08 5.98
C LEU A 125 -14.56 -12.82 5.12
N ALA A 126 -15.45 -12.74 4.12
CA ALA A 126 -15.62 -11.54 3.31
C ALA A 126 -16.03 -10.33 4.17
N HIS A 127 -16.99 -10.50 5.07
CA HIS A 127 -17.42 -9.43 5.98
C HIS A 127 -16.28 -8.89 6.86
N ILE A 128 -15.46 -9.77 7.42
CA ILE A 128 -14.28 -9.39 8.22
C ILE A 128 -13.26 -8.64 7.36
N LEU A 129 -12.93 -9.17 6.18
CA LEU A 129 -12.01 -8.52 5.24
C LEU A 129 -12.49 -7.12 4.85
N PHE A 130 -13.76 -6.97 4.46
CA PHE A 130 -14.34 -5.69 4.10
C PHE A 130 -14.38 -4.72 5.29
N SER A 131 -14.64 -5.20 6.51
CA SER A 131 -14.63 -4.35 7.71
C SER A 131 -13.22 -3.83 8.00
N ILE A 132 -12.21 -4.70 7.98
CA ILE A 132 -10.81 -4.31 8.21
C ILE A 132 -10.32 -3.35 7.12
N LEU A 133 -10.64 -3.64 5.86
CA LEU A 133 -10.35 -2.74 4.75
C LEU A 133 -11.02 -1.38 4.95
N ALA A 134 -12.30 -1.34 5.33
CA ALA A 134 -13.01 -0.08 5.56
C ALA A 134 -12.36 0.74 6.68
N TYR A 135 -12.10 0.15 7.84
CA TYR A 135 -11.43 0.84 8.95
C TYR A 135 -10.02 1.29 8.57
N GLY A 136 -9.23 0.44 7.92
CA GLY A 136 -7.87 0.78 7.48
C GLY A 136 -7.85 1.91 6.47
N MET A 137 -8.76 1.89 5.48
CA MET A 137 -8.91 2.97 4.50
C MET A 137 -9.30 4.28 5.17
N LEU A 138 -10.22 4.27 6.14
CA LEU A 138 -10.57 5.46 6.92
C LEU A 138 -9.36 6.00 7.69
N THR A 139 -8.57 5.13 8.33
CA THR A 139 -7.35 5.53 9.03
C THR A 139 -6.35 6.19 8.09
N ILE A 140 -6.07 5.59 6.92
CA ILE A 140 -5.14 6.19 5.97
C ILE A 140 -5.72 7.47 5.34
N ALA A 141 -7.02 7.55 5.10
CA ALA A 141 -7.67 8.78 4.64
C ALA A 141 -7.51 9.93 5.65
N VAL A 142 -7.58 9.64 6.95
CA VAL A 142 -7.30 10.63 8.02
C VAL A 142 -5.83 11.06 7.99
N PHE A 143 -4.89 10.12 7.82
CA PHE A 143 -3.48 10.50 7.67
C PHE A 143 -3.24 11.35 6.42
N GLN A 144 -3.89 11.02 5.30
CA GLN A 144 -3.80 11.79 4.05
C GLN A 144 -4.39 13.19 4.21
N SER A 145 -5.55 13.34 4.86
CA SER A 145 -6.17 14.64 5.10
C SER A 145 -5.33 15.51 6.04
N LEU A 146 -4.73 14.90 7.07
CA LEU A 146 -3.79 15.60 7.95
C LEU A 146 -2.53 16.06 7.21
N LEU A 147 -1.97 15.23 6.34
CA LEU A 147 -0.83 15.61 5.51
C LEU A 147 -1.17 16.74 4.53
N LEU A 148 -2.36 16.68 3.90
CA LEU A 148 -2.85 17.75 3.04
C LEU A 148 -3.06 19.05 3.83
N LEU A 149 -3.57 18.97 5.06
CA LEU A 149 -3.72 20.13 5.94
C LEU A 149 -2.36 20.74 6.28
N LEU A 150 -1.35 19.93 6.60
CA LEU A 150 0.02 20.41 6.87
C LEU A 150 0.63 21.07 5.63
N GLN A 151 0.42 20.49 4.45
CA GLN A 151 0.86 21.07 3.17
C GLN A 151 0.18 22.41 2.88
N ASP A 152 -1.14 22.50 3.04
CA ASP A 152 -1.91 23.73 2.86
C ASP A 152 -1.51 24.81 3.87
N HIS A 153 -1.28 24.43 5.13
CA HIS A 153 -0.80 25.33 6.17
C HIS A 153 0.60 25.89 5.83
N HIS A 154 1.54 25.04 5.41
CA HIS A 154 2.87 25.48 4.97
C HIS A 154 2.83 26.40 3.74
N LEU A 155 1.86 26.22 2.84
CA LEU A 155 1.67 27.09 1.68
C LEU A 155 1.10 28.46 2.06
N LYS A 156 0.15 28.51 3.01
CA LYS A 156 -0.49 29.76 3.47
C LYS A 156 0.39 30.57 4.43
N HIS A 157 1.24 29.91 5.21
CA HIS A 157 2.12 30.57 6.17
C HIS A 157 3.57 30.78 5.67
N LYS A 158 3.87 30.41 4.42
CA LYS A 158 5.02 30.94 3.69
C LYS A 158 4.59 32.06 2.76
N HIS A 159 4.39 33.25 3.31
CA HIS A 159 4.72 34.56 2.75
C HIS A 159 4.31 35.64 3.79
N PRO A 160 5.18 36.59 4.18
CA PRO A 160 6.57 36.85 3.75
C PRO A 160 7.64 36.21 4.65
#